data_AF-A0A5S3VTA9-F1
#
_entry.id   AF-A0A5S3VTA9-F1
#
_cell.length_a   1.000
_cell.length_b   1.000
_cell.length_c   1.000
_cell.angle_alpha   90.00
_cell.angle_beta   90.00
_cell.angle_gamma   90.00
#
_symmetry.space_group_name_H-M   'P 1'
#
loop_
_entity.id
_entity.type
_entity.pdbx_description
1 polymer ?
#
loop_
_entity_poly.entity_id
_entity_poly.type
_entity_poly.pdbx_seq_one_letter_code
_entity_poly.pdbx_strand_id
1 'polypeptide(L)'
;VVVFAFHDFIYGGLAQFYDDKPLFQRPTPAAQSFHIENLPSIDEQVLAAKSYAPGYETIHIRYSNLNSASPSAVFMMSNNNAVVRGPDTDYLFMTPYTLEVVNSSYPQGEDAVWGNMVASIFSLHFGTYGGEWGRWGYF
;
A
#
# COMPACT_ATOMS: atom_id res chain seq x y z
N VAL A 1 -3.08 21.05 -8.36
CA VAL A 1 -3.19 21.10 -9.84
C VAL A 1 -1.83 21.23 -10.55
N VAL A 2 -0.78 21.79 -9.95
CA VAL A 2 0.55 21.89 -10.59
C VAL A 2 1.20 20.52 -10.84
N VAL A 3 1.21 19.60 -9.87
CA VAL A 3 1.86 18.29 -10.03
C VAL A 3 1.22 17.42 -11.12
N PHE A 4 -0.10 17.53 -11.32
CA PHE A 4 -0.80 16.79 -12.38
C PHE A 4 -0.44 17.30 -13.78
N ALA A 5 -0.13 18.59 -13.94
CA ALA A 5 0.24 19.19 -15.23
C ALA A 5 1.69 18.87 -15.65
N PHE A 6 2.57 18.53 -14.71
CA PHE A 6 3.99 18.28 -14.97
C PHE A 6 4.41 16.81 -14.76
N HIS A 7 3.47 15.91 -14.47
CA HIS A 7 3.79 14.50 -14.23
C HIS A 7 4.52 13.88 -15.44
N ASP A 8 4.16 14.24 -16.67
CA ASP A 8 4.80 13.77 -17.90
C ASP A 8 6.29 14.15 -17.97
N PHE A 9 6.66 15.38 -17.61
CA PHE A 9 8.06 15.83 -17.60
C PHE A 9 8.86 15.19 -16.48
N ILE A 10 8.24 14.98 -15.32
CA ILE A 10 8.86 14.33 -14.16
C ILE A 10 9.11 12.84 -14.49
N TYR A 11 8.12 12.13 -15.00
CA TYR A 11 8.26 10.72 -15.40
C TYR A 11 9.22 10.57 -16.59
N GLY A 12 9.19 11.48 -17.57
CA GLY A 12 10.12 11.51 -18.70
C GLY A 12 11.57 11.73 -18.28
N GLY A 13 11.83 12.60 -17.30
CA GLY A 13 13.18 12.81 -16.75
C GLY A 13 13.66 11.65 -15.90
N LEU A 14 12.76 11.02 -15.13
CA LEU A 14 13.08 9.85 -14.33
C LEU A 14 13.34 8.59 -15.18
N ALA A 15 12.71 8.48 -16.35
CA ALA A 15 12.93 7.36 -17.27
C ALA A 15 14.41 7.20 -17.69
N GLN A 16 15.19 8.28 -17.69
CA GLN A 16 16.62 8.22 -18.00
C GLN A 16 17.47 7.59 -16.87
N PHE A 17 16.92 7.52 -15.65
CA PHE A 17 17.57 6.91 -14.48
C PHE A 17 17.05 5.51 -14.15
N TYR A 18 15.92 5.10 -14.76
CA TYR A 18 15.38 3.76 -14.63
C TYR A 18 15.93 2.89 -15.76
N ASP A 19 16.97 2.09 -15.47
CA ASP A 19 17.57 1.10 -16.39
C ASP A 19 16.54 0.05 -16.86
N ASP A 20 15.71 0.35 -17.88
CA ASP A 20 14.71 -0.51 -18.56
C ASP A 20 13.83 -1.42 -17.67
N LYS A 21 13.87 -1.22 -16.35
CA LYS A 21 13.17 -2.04 -15.37
C LYS A 21 11.76 -1.51 -15.23
N PRO A 22 10.74 -2.37 -15.37
CA PRO A 22 9.38 -1.95 -15.14
C PRO A 22 9.24 -1.47 -13.70
N LEU A 23 8.78 -0.22 -13.54
CA LEU A 23 8.53 0.42 -12.25
C LEU A 23 7.52 -0.34 -11.38
N PHE A 24 6.71 -1.18 -12.00
CA PHE A 24 5.74 -2.05 -11.35
C PHE A 24 5.88 -3.47 -11.88
N GLN A 25 6.41 -4.37 -11.06
CA GLN A 25 6.40 -5.79 -11.38
C GLN A 25 5.04 -6.38 -11.02
N ARG A 26 4.40 -7.01 -12.01
CA ARG A 26 3.18 -7.79 -11.74
C ARG A 26 3.59 -9.13 -11.12
N PRO A 27 2.95 -9.57 -10.03
CA PRO A 27 3.22 -10.87 -9.45
C PRO A 27 2.97 -11.98 -10.48
N THR A 28 3.91 -12.90 -10.61
CA THR A 28 3.74 -14.09 -11.45
C THR A 28 2.70 -15.01 -10.80
N PRO A 29 1.67 -15.48 -11.54
CA PRO A 29 0.72 -16.46 -11.03
C PRO A 29 1.44 -17.74 -10.56
N ALA A 30 0.93 -18.37 -9.51
CA ALA A 30 1.47 -19.63 -9.04
C ALA A 30 1.28 -20.75 -10.08
N ALA A 31 2.19 -21.73 -10.08
CA ALA A 31 2.11 -22.87 -10.99
C ALA A 31 0.91 -23.78 -10.72
N GLN A 32 0.34 -23.72 -9.51
CA GLN A 32 -0.82 -24.48 -9.09
C GLN A 32 -1.86 -23.56 -8.43
N SER A 33 -3.13 -23.92 -8.57
CA SER A 33 -4.23 -23.20 -7.93
C SER A 33 -4.23 -23.44 -6.43
N PHE A 34 -4.47 -22.37 -5.67
CA PHE A 34 -4.74 -22.47 -4.25
C PHE A 34 -6.21 -22.83 -4.01
N HIS A 35 -6.45 -23.40 -2.83
CA HIS A 35 -7.77 -23.83 -2.37
C HIS A 35 -8.02 -23.28 -0.98
N ILE A 36 -9.24 -22.82 -0.71
CA ILE A 36 -9.62 -22.20 0.56
C ILE A 36 -9.40 -23.09 1.78
N GLU A 37 -9.41 -24.42 1.60
CA GLU A 37 -9.13 -25.42 2.63
C GLU A 37 -7.72 -25.30 3.22
N ASN A 38 -6.76 -24.80 2.43
CA ASN A 38 -5.37 -24.61 2.83
C ASN A 38 -5.08 -23.18 3.31
N LEU A 39 -6.12 -22.37 3.52
CA LEU A 39 -5.95 -20.98 3.95
C LEU A 39 -5.47 -20.96 5.41
N PRO A 40 -4.34 -20.29 5.72
CA PRO A 40 -3.92 -20.05 7.09
C PRO A 40 -5.00 -19.34 7.90
N SER A 41 -4.95 -19.51 9.22
CA SER A 41 -5.93 -18.86 10.09
C SER A 41 -5.87 -17.33 9.95
N ILE A 42 -7.00 -16.66 10.17
CA ILE A 42 -7.04 -15.18 10.10
C ILE A 42 -6.06 -14.58 11.13
N ASP A 43 -5.92 -15.20 12.30
CA ASP A 43 -5.01 -14.74 13.36
C ASP A 43 -3.54 -14.79 12.92
N GLU A 44 -3.10 -15.84 12.23
CA GLU A 44 -1.75 -15.92 11.67
C GLU A 44 -1.51 -14.84 10.62
N GLN A 45 -2.50 -14.57 9.77
CA GLN A 45 -2.39 -13.55 8.74
C GLN A 45 -2.33 -12.13 9.35
N VAL A 46 -3.17 -11.86 10.36
CA VAL A 46 -3.16 -10.59 11.10
C VAL A 46 -1.83 -10.42 11.84
N LEU A 47 -1.29 -11.48 12.43
CA LEU A 47 0.00 -11.44 13.11
C LEU A 47 1.14 -11.12 12.13
N ALA A 48 1.13 -11.72 10.94
CA ALA A 48 2.09 -11.42 9.88
C ALA A 48 1.99 -9.95 9.43
N ALA A 49 0.77 -9.44 9.24
CA ALA A 49 0.54 -8.03 8.88
C ALA A 49 1.05 -7.06 9.96
N LYS A 50 0.78 -7.35 11.24
CA LYS A 50 1.29 -6.57 12.38
C LYS A 50 2.81 -6.62 12.51
N SER A 51 3.40 -7.77 12.21
CA SER A 51 4.86 -7.94 12.23
C SER A 51 5.54 -7.14 11.12
N TYR A 52 4.89 -7.02 9.95
CA TYR A 52 5.38 -6.20 8.84
C TYR A 52 5.27 -4.69 9.12
N ALA A 53 4.18 -4.24 9.75
CA ALA A 53 3.94 -2.84 10.08
C ALA A 53 3.67 -2.65 11.59
N PRO A 54 4.72 -2.61 12.44
CA PRO A 54 4.55 -2.40 13.87
C PRO A 54 3.82 -1.09 14.18
N GLY A 55 2.86 -1.15 15.12
CA GLY A 55 2.05 0.02 15.52
C GLY A 55 0.84 0.30 14.63
N TYR A 56 0.63 -0.48 13.56
CA TYR A 56 -0.61 -0.46 12.78
C TYR A 56 -1.58 -1.55 13.23
N GLU A 57 -2.86 -1.22 13.26
CA GLU A 57 -3.95 -2.13 13.61
C GLU A 57 -4.79 -2.48 12.39
N THR A 58 -5.03 -3.77 12.16
CA THR A 58 -5.88 -4.25 11.06
C THR A 58 -7.35 -3.95 11.34
N ILE A 59 -8.00 -3.19 10.45
CA ILE A 59 -9.42 -2.87 10.55
C ILE A 59 -10.24 -3.78 9.63
N HIS A 60 -9.79 -3.96 8.39
CA HIS A 60 -10.47 -4.78 7.40
C HIS A 60 -9.51 -5.64 6.62
N ILE A 61 -9.98 -6.82 6.22
CA ILE A 61 -9.28 -7.71 5.29
C ILE A 61 -10.22 -8.00 4.13
N ARG A 62 -9.76 -7.73 2.91
CA ARG A 62 -10.47 -8.08 1.69
C ARG A 62 -9.72 -9.18 0.96
N TYR A 63 -10.38 -10.31 0.78
CA TYR A 63 -9.86 -11.43 0.01
C TYR A 63 -10.35 -11.39 -1.44
N SER A 64 -9.56 -11.93 -2.35
CA SER A 64 -9.95 -12.09 -3.75
C SER A 64 -9.30 -13.35 -4.33
N ASN A 65 -10.04 -14.02 -5.23
CA ASN A 65 -9.58 -15.17 -6.00
C ASN A 65 -8.95 -16.30 -5.15
N LEU A 66 -9.49 -16.57 -3.95
CA LEU A 66 -8.93 -17.57 -3.03
C LEU A 66 -8.81 -18.97 -3.65
N ASN A 67 -9.76 -19.36 -4.50
CA ASN A 67 -9.73 -20.64 -5.22
C ASN A 67 -9.13 -20.47 -6.63
N SER A 68 -7.90 -19.95 -6.73
CA SER A 68 -7.23 -19.72 -8.02
C SER A 68 -5.70 -19.74 -7.91
N ALA A 69 -5.01 -19.63 -9.04
CA ALA A 69 -3.55 -19.48 -9.10
C ALA A 69 -3.03 -18.08 -8.68
N SER A 70 -3.93 -17.11 -8.46
CA SER A 70 -3.57 -15.72 -8.14
C SER A 70 -4.43 -15.17 -6.97
N PRO A 71 -4.38 -15.79 -5.78
CA PRO A 71 -5.11 -15.30 -4.62
C PRO A 71 -4.47 -14.01 -4.10
N SER A 72 -5.29 -13.13 -3.54
CA SER A 72 -4.80 -11.92 -2.90
C SER A 72 -5.59 -11.56 -1.66
N ALA A 73 -4.91 -10.93 -0.71
CA ALA A 73 -5.50 -10.34 0.47
C ALA A 73 -4.99 -8.90 0.63
N VAL A 74 -5.93 -8.00 0.86
CA VAL A 74 -5.66 -6.57 1.12
C VAL A 74 -6.04 -6.26 2.54
N PHE A 75 -5.06 -5.91 3.37
CA PHE A 75 -5.27 -5.49 4.74
C PHE A 75 -5.33 -3.98 4.76
N MET A 76 -6.43 -3.45 5.29
CA MET A 76 -6.61 -2.03 5.56
C MET A 76 -6.25 -1.82 7.02
N MET A 77 -5.17 -1.10 7.28
CA MET A 77 -4.65 -0.90 8.62
C MET A 77 -4.63 0.58 8.97
N SER A 78 -4.77 0.88 10.25
CA SER A 78 -4.78 2.24 10.78
C SER A 78 -3.68 2.42 11.81
N ASN A 79 -3.12 3.62 11.84
CA ASN A 79 -2.20 4.08 12.85
C ASN A 79 -2.49 5.57 13.08
N ASN A 80 -2.92 5.92 14.30
CA ASN A 80 -3.30 7.28 14.66
C ASN A 80 -2.13 8.29 14.60
N ASN A 81 -0.89 7.80 14.53
CA ASN A 81 0.32 8.63 14.51
C ASN A 81 0.95 8.73 13.11
N ALA A 82 0.36 8.11 12.09
CA ALA A 82 0.89 8.10 10.74
C ALA A 82 -0.04 8.82 9.75
N VAL A 83 0.56 9.44 8.72
CA VAL A 83 -0.20 10.02 7.61
C VAL A 83 -0.65 8.87 6.70
N VAL A 84 -1.97 8.69 6.56
CA VAL A 84 -2.55 7.63 5.73
C VAL A 84 -2.61 8.04 4.26
N ARG A 85 -2.40 7.08 3.35
CA ARG A 85 -2.56 7.30 1.90
C ARG A 85 -4.00 7.10 1.41
N GLY A 86 -4.80 6.30 2.11
CA GLY A 86 -6.23 6.13 1.84
C GLY A 86 -7.11 7.16 2.56
N PRO A 87 -8.45 7.02 2.47
CA PRO A 87 -9.38 7.95 3.13
C PRO A 87 -9.15 8.02 4.64
N ASP A 88 -8.99 6.85 5.27
CA ASP A 88 -8.78 6.66 6.72
C ASP A 88 -7.82 5.49 7.05
N THR A 89 -7.25 4.81 6.04
CA THR A 89 -6.38 3.62 6.23
C THR A 89 -5.23 3.57 5.22
N ASP A 90 -4.20 2.81 5.57
CA ASP A 90 -3.14 2.36 4.68
C ASP A 90 -3.37 0.90 4.25
N TYR A 91 -2.69 0.47 3.19
CA TYR A 91 -2.93 -0.81 2.53
C TYR A 91 -1.69 -1.70 2.56
N LEU A 92 -1.85 -2.94 3.02
CA LEU A 92 -0.93 -4.04 2.81
C LEU A 92 -1.52 -5.00 1.77
N PHE A 93 -0.76 -5.30 0.73
CA PHE A 93 -1.09 -6.33 -0.24
C PHE A 93 -0.23 -7.56 0.05
N MET A 94 -0.87 -8.68 0.37
CA MET A 94 -0.17 -9.93 0.64
C MET A 94 -0.85 -11.13 0.00
N THR A 95 -0.08 -12.18 -0.19
CA THR A 95 -0.59 -13.49 -0.57
C THR A 95 -1.07 -14.20 0.70
N PRO A 96 -2.38 -14.53 0.84
CA PRO A 96 -2.90 -15.03 2.10
C PRO A 96 -2.42 -16.45 2.45
N TYR A 97 -1.89 -17.20 1.47
CA TYR A 97 -1.39 -18.56 1.66
C TYR A 97 0.09 -18.60 2.09
N THR A 98 0.94 -17.77 1.46
CA THR A 98 2.38 -17.75 1.74
C THR A 98 2.76 -16.67 2.74
N LEU A 99 1.84 -15.75 3.06
CA LEU A 99 2.04 -14.56 3.87
C LEU A 99 3.08 -13.58 3.30
N GLU A 100 3.48 -13.78 2.04
CA GLU A 100 4.42 -12.91 1.35
C GLU A 100 3.77 -11.56 1.04
N VAL A 101 4.45 -10.49 1.43
CA VAL A 101 4.02 -9.12 1.13
C VAL A 101 4.41 -8.78 -0.29
N VAL A 102 3.40 -8.50 -1.11
CA VAL A 102 3.55 -8.15 -2.52
C VAL A 102 3.79 -6.65 -2.67
N ASN A 103 3.08 -5.82 -1.88
CA ASN A 103 3.22 -4.37 -1.90
C ASN A 103 2.65 -3.77 -0.61
N SER A 104 3.10 -2.56 -0.25
CA SER A 104 2.54 -1.82 0.88
C SER A 104 2.54 -0.31 0.64
N SER A 105 1.53 0.38 1.15
CA SER A 105 1.56 1.85 1.24
C SER A 105 2.39 2.36 2.41
N TYR A 106 2.77 1.49 3.35
CA TYR A 106 3.60 1.87 4.48
C TYR A 106 4.99 2.32 4.03
N PRO A 107 5.50 3.42 4.58
CA PRO A 107 6.87 3.83 4.34
C PRO A 107 7.84 2.84 5.02
N GLN A 108 8.65 2.14 4.21
CA GLN A 108 9.65 1.16 4.68
C GLN A 108 11.04 1.56 4.16
N GLY A 109 12.09 1.33 4.96
CA GLY A 109 13.50 1.52 4.54
C GLY A 109 13.86 2.95 4.12
N GLU A 110 14.83 3.10 3.21
CA GLU A 110 15.23 4.42 2.67
C GLU A 110 14.14 5.06 1.79
N ASP A 111 13.29 4.24 1.16
CA ASP A 111 12.12 4.67 0.38
C ASP A 111 11.04 5.34 1.25
N ALA A 112 11.06 5.08 2.56
CA ALA A 112 10.21 5.76 3.53
C ALA A 112 10.39 7.27 3.51
N VAL A 113 11.63 7.76 3.39
CA VAL A 113 11.94 9.19 3.49
C VAL A 113 11.40 9.93 2.27
N TRP A 114 11.68 9.41 1.07
CA TRP A 114 11.19 9.99 -0.18
C TRP A 114 9.68 9.84 -0.31
N GLY A 115 9.15 8.64 -0.02
CA GLY A 115 7.72 8.36 -0.04
C GLY A 115 6.94 9.23 0.94
N ASN A 116 7.47 9.47 2.15
CA ASN A 116 6.85 10.36 3.14
C ASN A 116 6.95 11.83 2.74
N MET A 117 8.05 12.27 2.12
CA MET A 117 8.18 13.64 1.63
C MET A 117 7.16 13.92 0.51
N VAL A 118 7.07 13.03 -0.47
CA VAL A 118 6.08 13.12 -1.55
C VAL A 118 4.66 13.01 -1.00
N ALA A 119 4.38 12.05 -0.12
CA ALA A 119 3.08 11.91 0.55
C ALA A 119 2.73 13.15 1.37
N SER A 120 3.69 13.79 2.04
CA SER A 120 3.47 15.04 2.77
C SER A 120 3.05 16.16 1.84
N ILE A 121 3.72 16.34 0.70
CA ILE A 121 3.35 17.35 -0.32
C ILE A 121 1.93 17.10 -0.84
N PHE A 122 1.59 15.85 -1.17
CA PHE A 122 0.25 15.50 -1.66
C PHE A 122 -0.83 15.58 -0.57
N SER A 123 -0.52 15.20 0.66
CA SER A 123 -1.43 15.30 1.82
C SER A 123 -1.69 16.75 2.21
N LEU A 124 -0.71 17.65 2.06
CA LEU A 124 -0.87 19.08 2.22
C LEU A 124 -1.75 19.66 1.10
N HIS A 125 -1.62 19.13 -0.12
CA HIS A 125 -2.44 19.54 -1.27
C HIS A 125 -3.89 19.07 -1.19
N PHE A 126 -4.12 17.87 -0.67
CA PHE A 126 -5.45 17.25 -0.56
C PHE A 126 -6.09 17.38 0.83
N GLY A 127 -5.50 18.16 1.73
CA GLY A 127 -6.05 18.47 3.06
C GLY A 127 -5.94 17.35 4.10
N THR A 128 -5.37 16.19 3.75
CA THR A 128 -5.21 15.04 4.66
C THR A 128 -4.25 15.32 5.82
N TYR A 129 -3.31 16.26 5.67
CA TYR A 129 -2.33 16.60 6.73
C TYR A 129 -2.94 17.39 7.91
N GLY A 130 -4.03 18.13 7.70
CA GLY A 130 -4.60 19.02 8.73
C GLY A 130 -5.64 18.38 9.64
N GLY A 131 -5.87 17.07 9.52
CA GLY A 131 -6.96 16.38 10.22
C GLY A 131 -8.33 16.99 9.88
N GLU A 132 -9.27 16.90 10.81
CA GLU A 132 -10.64 17.40 10.62
C GLU A 132 -10.71 18.92 10.36
N TRP A 133 -9.77 19.68 10.93
CA TRP A 133 -9.65 21.13 10.73
C TRP A 133 -9.08 21.50 9.35
N GLY A 134 -8.13 20.72 8.83
CA GLY A 134 -7.61 20.88 7.47
C GLY A 134 -8.64 20.54 6.38
N ARG A 135 -9.50 19.55 6.64
CA ARG A 135 -10.63 19.21 5.77
C ARG A 135 -11.68 20.34 5.69
N TRP A 136 -11.92 21.06 6.79
CA TRP A 136 -12.84 22.21 6.82
C TRP A 136 -12.28 23.47 6.16
N GLY A 137 -10.99 23.76 6.31
CA GLY A 137 -10.38 24.97 5.72
C GLY A 137 -10.24 24.95 4.19
N TYR A 138 -10.45 23.81 3.54
CA TYR A 138 -10.44 23.66 2.08
C TYR A 138 -11.85 23.78 1.46
N PHE A 139 -12.90 23.85 2.28
CA PHE A 139 -14.28 24.18 1.85
C PHE A 139 -14.54 25.68 1.90
#